data_AF-A0A0F9P5E8-F1
#
_entry.id   AF-A0A0F9P5E8-F1
#
_cell.length_a   1.000
_cell.length_b   1.000
_cell.length_c   1.000
_cell.angle_alpha   90.00
_cell.angle_beta   90.00
_cell.angle_gamma   90.00
#
_symmetry.space_group_name_H-M   'P 1'
#
loop_
_entity.id
_entity.type
_entity.pdbx_description
1 polymer ?
#
loop_
_entity_poly.entity_id
_entity_poly.type
_entity_poly.pdbx_seq_one_letter_code
_entity_poly.pdbx_strand_id
1 'polypeptide(L)'
;MDTNKTAKAQAYFEENPYAPTSDAVTLFGCGKRTARRAKQRAVEGSGDHPPRVLLLDIETSPMEVLVWGLYKQRISIDNIVKEWACLCWAAKWLFDDKIMSDVVSTQDAINRKDGAVMRSIWKLIDQADIIIGHNVRKFDARKLNARFIVNALPPPMPYQVIDTLQVSQRHFAFSSHKQAYLAKFFNLTHKIETNFGLWRRCITGDKTALNEMLRYNQGDVRTLEELYVMLRPWIKSHPNMGLYVDSDSEVCPNCGGSELNWKGSYYTPAGKYRSFRCRCGAIGRSRLSGLDKEQRKNLTISIAR
;
A
#
# COMPACT_ATOMS: atom_id res chain seq x y z
N MET A 1 0.13 32.33 -16.52
CA MET A 1 0.44 31.32 -15.47
C MET A 1 1.58 31.89 -14.66
N ASP A 2 1.45 31.95 -13.34
CA ASP A 2 2.45 32.54 -12.44
C ASP A 2 3.68 31.62 -12.36
N THR A 3 4.64 31.84 -13.26
CA THR A 3 5.82 30.99 -13.48
C THR A 3 6.71 30.91 -12.24
N ASN A 4 6.75 31.98 -11.44
CA ASN A 4 7.53 32.07 -10.21
C ASN A 4 7.04 31.07 -9.14
N LYS A 5 5.72 30.92 -8.97
CA LYS A 5 5.14 29.96 -8.01
C LYS A 5 5.37 28.52 -8.41
N THR A 6 5.37 28.23 -9.71
CA THR A 6 5.59 26.87 -10.23
C THR A 6 7.04 26.45 -10.03
N ALA A 7 8.00 27.32 -10.32
CA ALA A 7 9.41 27.07 -10.10
C ALA A 7 9.75 26.91 -8.61
N LYS A 8 9.20 27.76 -7.74
CA LYS A 8 9.34 27.63 -6.28
C LYS A 8 8.75 26.33 -5.74
N ALA A 9 7.56 25.96 -6.20
CA ALA A 9 6.96 24.68 -5.83
C ALA A 9 7.78 23.50 -6.37
N GLN A 10 8.38 23.60 -7.56
CA GLN A 10 9.19 22.55 -8.14
C GLN A 10 10.49 22.37 -7.35
N ALA A 11 11.25 23.44 -7.13
CA ALA A 11 12.47 23.42 -6.31
C ALA A 11 12.19 22.91 -4.88
N TYR A 12 11.06 23.32 -4.29
CA TYR A 12 10.62 22.78 -3.00
C TYR A 12 10.42 21.26 -3.03
N PHE A 13 9.82 20.70 -4.09
CA PHE A 13 9.63 19.25 -4.21
C PHE A 13 10.90 18.52 -4.67
N GLU A 14 11.85 19.18 -5.31
CA GLU A 14 13.19 18.63 -5.57
C GLU A 14 13.93 18.43 -4.23
N GLU A 15 13.84 19.41 -3.31
CA GLU A 15 14.42 19.31 -1.97
C GLU A 15 13.57 18.48 -0.98
N ASN A 16 12.26 18.37 -1.21
CA ASN A 16 11.29 17.72 -0.33
C ASN A 16 10.34 16.79 -1.09
N PRO A 17 10.84 15.70 -1.70
CA PRO A 17 10.07 14.86 -2.64
C PRO A 17 8.82 14.21 -2.01
N TYR A 18 8.80 14.05 -0.68
CA TYR A 18 7.69 13.43 0.06
C TYR A 18 6.67 14.41 0.61
N ALA A 19 6.92 15.72 0.52
CA ALA A 19 5.96 16.70 1.03
C ALA A 19 4.61 16.54 0.30
N PRO A 20 3.47 16.48 1.01
CA PRO A 20 2.17 16.43 0.36
C PRO A 20 1.97 17.67 -0.52
N THR A 21 1.20 17.55 -1.59
CA THR A 21 0.99 18.68 -2.51
C THR A 21 0.31 19.88 -1.83
N SER A 22 -0.36 19.65 -0.69
CA SER A 22 -0.92 20.69 0.19
C SER A 22 0.13 21.65 0.75
N ASP A 23 1.37 21.20 0.91
CA ASP A 23 2.42 22.01 1.52
C ASP A 23 2.85 23.11 0.57
N ALA A 24 3.09 22.80 -0.71
CA ALA A 24 3.38 23.82 -1.72
C ALA A 24 2.19 24.76 -1.98
N VAL A 25 0.95 24.29 -1.80
CA VAL A 25 -0.24 25.15 -1.87
C VAL A 25 -0.22 26.16 -0.72
N THR A 26 0.09 25.70 0.50
CA THR A 26 0.15 26.54 1.70
C THR A 26 1.35 27.49 1.66
N LEU A 27 2.53 26.99 1.32
CA LEU A 27 3.79 27.73 1.34
C LEU A 27 3.92 28.75 0.20
N PHE A 28 3.41 28.44 -0.99
CA PHE A 28 3.63 29.27 -2.18
C PHE A 28 2.35 29.84 -2.78
N GLY A 29 1.18 29.56 -2.18
CA GLY A 29 -0.11 30.03 -2.67
C GLY A 29 -0.41 29.56 -4.10
N CYS A 30 0.17 28.42 -4.52
CA CYS A 30 -0.01 27.88 -5.86
C CYS A 30 -1.29 27.03 -5.93
N GLY A 31 -1.93 26.96 -7.10
CA GLY A 31 -3.09 26.10 -7.28
C GLY A 31 -2.73 24.61 -7.15
N LYS A 32 -3.64 23.76 -6.65
CA LYS A 32 -3.41 22.31 -6.47
C LYS A 32 -2.86 21.62 -7.73
N ARG A 33 -3.36 22.01 -8.91
CA ARG A 33 -2.89 21.47 -10.21
C ARG A 33 -1.45 21.88 -10.52
N THR A 34 -1.04 23.08 -10.10
CA THR A 34 0.32 23.58 -10.24
C THR A 34 1.26 22.86 -9.28
N ALA A 35 0.87 22.69 -8.02
CA ALA A 35 1.63 21.91 -7.04
C ALA A 35 1.86 20.47 -7.54
N ARG A 36 0.81 19.82 -8.07
CA ARG A 36 0.92 18.46 -8.64
C ARG A 36 1.87 18.39 -9.82
N ARG A 37 1.80 19.33 -10.76
CA ARG A 37 2.69 19.39 -11.93
C ARG A 37 4.14 19.70 -11.55
N ALA A 38 4.34 20.59 -10.59
CA ALA A 38 5.66 20.91 -10.06
C ALA A 38 6.29 19.70 -9.38
N LYS A 39 5.52 18.98 -8.54
CA LYS A 39 5.96 17.72 -7.92
C LYS A 39 6.29 16.64 -8.95
N GLN A 40 5.46 16.48 -9.97
CA GLN A 40 5.70 15.51 -11.04
C GLN A 40 6.98 15.83 -11.84
N ARG A 41 7.23 17.10 -12.16
CA ARG A 41 8.44 17.54 -12.88
C ARG A 41 9.71 17.40 -12.06
N ALA A 42 9.65 17.72 -10.76
CA ALA A 42 10.73 17.48 -9.83
C ALA A 42 11.14 15.99 -9.81
N VAL A 43 10.14 15.10 -9.87
CA VAL A 43 10.34 13.64 -9.88
C VAL A 43 10.82 13.10 -11.25
N GLU A 44 10.40 13.72 -12.36
CA GLU A 44 10.78 13.28 -13.71
C GLU A 44 12.20 13.73 -14.12
N GLY A 45 12.75 14.79 -13.50
CA GLY A 45 14.05 15.37 -13.86
C GLY A 45 15.28 14.73 -13.21
N SER A 46 15.13 13.97 -12.13
CA SER A 46 16.24 13.48 -11.29
C SER A 46 16.81 12.12 -11.68
N GLY A 47 16.14 11.32 -12.54
CA GLY A 47 16.55 9.94 -12.83
C GLY A 47 16.33 8.96 -11.66
N ASP A 48 16.53 9.42 -10.42
CA ASP A 48 16.11 8.77 -9.19
C ASP A 48 14.69 9.21 -8.82
N HIS A 49 13.78 8.24 -8.80
CA HIS A 49 12.37 8.45 -8.53
C HIS A 49 12.09 8.08 -7.07
N PRO A 50 11.39 8.94 -6.31
CA PRO A 50 10.94 8.58 -4.98
C PRO A 50 10.12 7.27 -5.05
N PRO A 51 10.18 6.43 -3.99
CA PRO A 51 9.57 5.13 -3.95
C PRO A 51 8.10 5.24 -4.34
N ARG A 52 7.74 4.51 -5.38
CA ARG A 52 6.37 4.43 -5.88
C ARG A 52 5.60 3.45 -5.02
N VAL A 53 5.05 3.98 -3.92
CA VAL A 53 4.27 3.22 -2.96
C VAL A 53 2.80 3.19 -3.37
N LEU A 54 2.32 2.03 -3.80
CA LEU A 54 0.94 1.81 -4.23
C LEU A 54 0.12 1.18 -3.11
N LEU A 55 -0.94 1.86 -2.67
CA LEU A 55 -1.99 1.25 -1.87
C LEU A 55 -3.04 0.67 -2.81
N LEU A 56 -3.47 -0.57 -2.61
CA LEU A 56 -4.49 -1.19 -3.44
C LEU A 56 -5.43 -2.11 -2.65
N ASP A 57 -6.62 -2.27 -3.20
CA ASP A 57 -7.62 -3.25 -2.78
C ASP A 57 -8.39 -3.75 -4.02
N ILE A 58 -8.79 -5.03 -4.01
CA ILE A 58 -9.56 -5.65 -5.11
C ILE A 58 -10.84 -6.27 -4.60
N GLU A 59 -11.85 -6.30 -5.47
CA GLU A 59 -13.07 -7.06 -5.23
C GLU A 59 -13.24 -8.15 -6.27
N THR A 60 -13.51 -9.37 -5.79
CA THR A 60 -13.66 -10.56 -6.64
C THR A 60 -15.09 -11.10 -6.58
N SER A 61 -15.57 -11.63 -7.70
CA SER A 61 -16.87 -12.32 -7.71
C SER A 61 -16.81 -13.62 -6.90
N PRO A 62 -17.91 -14.04 -6.26
CA PRO A 62 -18.02 -15.42 -5.78
C PRO A 62 -17.98 -16.40 -6.96
N MET A 63 -17.56 -17.64 -6.66
CA MET A 63 -17.75 -18.77 -7.58
C MET A 63 -19.25 -19.12 -7.64
N GLU A 64 -19.72 -19.53 -8.81
CA GLU A 64 -21.04 -20.14 -8.98
C GLU A 64 -20.86 -21.65 -8.96
N VAL A 65 -21.50 -22.32 -8.00
CA VAL A 65 -21.34 -23.75 -7.74
C VAL A 65 -22.71 -24.43 -7.60
N LEU A 66 -22.85 -25.63 -8.16
CA LEU A 66 -24.04 -26.47 -7.95
C LEU A 66 -23.86 -27.29 -6.68
N VAL A 67 -24.83 -27.22 -5.77
CA VAL A 67 -24.80 -27.96 -4.50
C VAL A 67 -26.17 -28.55 -4.21
N TRP A 68 -26.22 -29.74 -3.59
CA TRP A 68 -27.48 -30.42 -3.27
C TRP A 68 -28.12 -29.93 -1.96
N GLY A 69 -27.39 -29.15 -1.16
CA GLY A 69 -27.83 -28.73 0.15
C GLY A 69 -26.83 -27.82 0.85
N LEU A 70 -27.24 -27.27 1.99
CA LEU A 70 -26.50 -26.22 2.69
C LEU A 70 -25.44 -26.74 3.68
N TYR A 71 -25.55 -27.99 4.12
CA TYR A 71 -24.78 -28.51 5.26
C TYR A 71 -23.79 -29.62 4.87
N LYS A 72 -22.60 -29.60 5.49
CA LYS A 72 -21.55 -30.63 5.42
C LYS A 72 -21.26 -31.16 4.00
N GLN A 73 -20.99 -30.26 3.06
CA GLN A 73 -20.56 -30.64 1.71
C GLN A 73 -19.09 -30.25 1.49
N ARG A 74 -18.31 -31.17 0.92
CA ARG A 74 -17.08 -30.82 0.22
C ARG A 74 -17.46 -30.63 -1.25
N ILE A 75 -17.31 -29.41 -1.76
CA ILE A 75 -17.73 -29.07 -3.12
C ILE A 75 -16.70 -29.65 -4.10
N SER A 76 -17.12 -30.53 -5.01
CA SER A 76 -16.25 -31.05 -6.08
C SER A 76 -15.91 -29.95 -7.08
N ILE A 77 -14.75 -30.05 -7.72
CA ILE A 77 -14.34 -29.11 -8.79
C ILE A 77 -15.33 -29.19 -9.97
N ASP A 78 -15.89 -30.37 -10.25
CA ASP A 78 -16.89 -30.57 -11.32
C ASP A 78 -18.21 -29.82 -11.07
N ASN A 79 -18.46 -29.38 -9.84
CA ASN A 79 -19.65 -28.63 -9.48
C ASN A 79 -19.50 -27.11 -9.76
N ILE A 80 -18.33 -26.65 -10.19
CA ILE A 80 -18.07 -25.25 -10.51
C ILE A 80 -18.70 -24.92 -11.87
N VAL A 81 -19.70 -24.04 -11.85
CA VAL A 81 -20.34 -23.51 -13.07
C VAL A 81 -19.55 -22.34 -13.62
N LYS A 82 -19.14 -21.43 -12.73
CA LYS A 82 -18.29 -20.29 -13.07
C LYS A 82 -17.27 -20.03 -11.98
N GLU A 83 -16.03 -19.90 -12.41
CA GLU A 83 -14.94 -19.45 -11.58
C GLU A 83 -15.11 -17.99 -11.14
N TRP A 84 -14.33 -17.61 -10.13
CA TRP A 84 -14.24 -16.22 -9.72
C TRP A 84 -13.45 -15.38 -10.76
N ALA A 85 -13.78 -14.09 -10.85
CA ALA A 85 -13.04 -13.09 -11.60
C ALA A 85 -12.91 -11.81 -10.77
N CYS A 86 -11.96 -10.94 -11.11
CA CYS A 86 -11.87 -9.62 -10.49
C CYS A 86 -12.99 -8.71 -11.03
N LEU A 87 -13.83 -8.19 -10.14
CA LEU A 87 -14.92 -7.27 -10.49
C LEU A 87 -14.39 -5.83 -10.58
N CYS A 88 -13.62 -5.39 -9.60
CA CYS A 88 -13.01 -4.07 -9.61
C CYS A 88 -11.73 -4.04 -8.78
N TRP A 89 -10.97 -2.95 -8.95
CA TRP A 89 -9.89 -2.57 -8.05
C TRP A 89 -9.98 -1.07 -7.77
N ALA A 90 -9.47 -0.67 -6.61
CA ALA A 90 -9.09 0.71 -6.36
C ALA A 90 -7.63 0.74 -5.92
N ALA A 91 -6.95 1.84 -6.25
CA ALA A 91 -5.57 2.04 -5.89
C ALA A 91 -5.24 3.52 -5.77
N LYS A 92 -4.18 3.81 -5.01
CA LYS A 92 -3.74 5.17 -4.74
C LYS A 92 -2.23 5.17 -4.52
N TRP A 93 -1.53 6.15 -5.09
CA TRP A 93 -0.15 6.42 -4.68
C TRP A 93 -0.17 7.08 -3.31
N LEU A 94 0.68 6.60 -2.39
CA LEU A 94 0.74 7.08 -1.02
C LEU A 94 0.84 8.62 -0.99
N PHE A 95 -0.08 9.26 -0.25
CA PHE A 95 -0.24 10.71 -0.11
C PHE A 95 -0.68 11.48 -1.38
N ASP A 96 -1.06 10.85 -2.49
CA ASP A 96 -1.79 11.54 -3.57
C ASP A 96 -3.21 11.89 -3.08
N ASP A 97 -3.94 12.80 -3.71
CA ASP A 97 -5.37 12.98 -3.42
C ASP A 97 -6.23 12.06 -4.30
N LYS A 98 -5.68 11.64 -5.45
CA LYS A 98 -6.41 10.89 -6.47
C LYS A 98 -6.39 9.40 -6.19
N ILE A 99 -7.59 8.82 -6.12
CA ILE A 99 -7.80 7.38 -6.19
C ILE A 99 -8.04 7.01 -7.65
N MET A 100 -7.28 6.02 -8.11
CA MET A 100 -7.46 5.35 -9.38
C MET A 100 -8.31 4.11 -9.15
N SER A 101 -9.13 3.73 -10.11
CA SER A 101 -9.97 2.55 -9.97
C SER A 101 -10.49 2.12 -11.33
N ASP A 102 -10.85 0.85 -11.47
CA ASP A 102 -11.49 0.31 -12.67
C ASP A 102 -12.48 -0.79 -12.28
N VAL A 103 -13.50 -1.00 -13.10
CA VAL A 103 -14.57 -1.97 -12.87
C VAL A 103 -14.96 -2.64 -14.18
N VAL A 104 -15.29 -3.93 -14.12
CA VAL A 104 -15.75 -4.68 -15.30
C VAL A 104 -17.04 -4.09 -15.88
N SER A 105 -17.24 -4.28 -17.18
CA SER A 105 -18.52 -3.98 -17.82
C SER A 105 -19.62 -4.93 -17.31
N THR A 106 -20.88 -4.59 -17.55
CA THR A 106 -22.02 -5.44 -17.17
C THR A 106 -21.93 -6.83 -17.79
N GLN A 107 -21.59 -6.89 -19.09
CA GLN A 107 -21.44 -8.14 -19.83
C GLN A 107 -20.22 -8.94 -19.34
N ASP A 108 -19.13 -8.25 -19.02
CA ASP A 108 -17.92 -8.88 -18.50
C ASP A 108 -18.14 -9.48 -17.10
N ALA A 109 -18.90 -8.80 -16.23
CA ALA A 109 -19.29 -9.30 -14.92
C ALA A 109 -20.09 -10.61 -15.03
N ILE A 110 -21.10 -10.66 -15.92
CA ILE A 110 -21.93 -11.84 -16.18
C ILE A 110 -21.08 -13.02 -16.67
N ASN A 111 -20.12 -12.74 -17.55
CA ASN A 111 -19.31 -13.75 -18.23
C ASN A 111 -17.96 -14.05 -17.54
N ARG A 112 -17.68 -13.45 -16.38
CA ARG A 112 -16.42 -13.61 -15.64
C ARG A 112 -15.17 -13.26 -16.47
N LYS A 113 -15.29 -12.22 -17.29
CA LYS A 113 -14.16 -11.65 -18.05
C LYS A 113 -13.66 -10.42 -17.30
N ASP A 114 -12.37 -10.37 -17.00
CA ASP A 114 -11.78 -9.25 -16.24
C ASP A 114 -10.54 -8.65 -16.92
N GLY A 115 -10.29 -8.99 -18.19
CA GLY A 115 -9.05 -8.63 -18.87
C GLY A 115 -8.79 -7.13 -18.98
N ALA A 116 -9.82 -6.30 -19.11
CA ALA A 116 -9.66 -4.84 -19.10
C ALA A 116 -9.16 -4.33 -17.73
N VAL A 117 -9.83 -4.78 -16.67
CA VAL A 117 -9.52 -4.46 -15.28
C VAL A 117 -8.14 -5.01 -14.88
N MET A 118 -7.78 -6.21 -15.34
CA MET A 118 -6.46 -6.80 -15.12
C MET A 118 -5.35 -6.03 -15.81
N ARG A 119 -5.54 -5.63 -17.08
CA ARG A 119 -4.56 -4.79 -17.80
C ARG A 119 -4.36 -3.44 -17.12
N SER A 120 -5.41 -2.86 -16.55
CA SER A 120 -5.31 -1.53 -15.93
C SER A 120 -4.60 -1.56 -14.57
N ILE A 121 -4.90 -2.53 -13.69
CA ILE A 121 -4.16 -2.67 -12.43
C ILE A 121 -2.72 -3.15 -12.63
N TRP A 122 -2.49 -4.05 -13.59
CA TRP A 122 -1.15 -4.58 -13.89
C TRP A 122 -0.18 -3.43 -14.19
N LYS A 123 -0.59 -2.46 -15.02
CA LYS A 123 0.22 -1.29 -15.34
C LYS A 123 0.63 -0.49 -14.09
N LEU A 124 -0.23 -0.40 -13.08
CA LEU A 124 0.09 0.32 -11.84
C LEU A 124 1.06 -0.47 -10.98
N ILE A 125 0.84 -1.78 -10.85
CA ILE A 125 1.68 -2.68 -10.06
C ILE A 125 3.08 -2.80 -10.67
N ASP A 126 3.17 -2.87 -12.00
CA ASP A 126 4.45 -2.94 -12.74
C ASP A 126 5.34 -1.71 -12.52
N GLN A 127 4.75 -0.62 -12.04
CA GLN A 127 5.42 0.63 -11.74
C GLN A 127 5.69 0.83 -10.23
N ALA A 128 5.27 -0.10 -9.37
CA ALA A 128 5.33 0.07 -7.93
C ALA A 128 6.60 -0.59 -7.36
N ASP A 129 7.32 0.13 -6.50
CA ASP A 129 8.42 -0.45 -5.72
C ASP A 129 7.89 -1.16 -4.47
N ILE A 130 6.80 -0.64 -3.93
CA ILE A 130 6.17 -1.12 -2.69
C ILE A 130 4.66 -1.14 -2.88
N ILE A 131 4.04 -2.28 -2.56
CA ILE A 131 2.60 -2.42 -2.47
C ILE A 131 2.16 -2.50 -1.02
N ILE A 132 1.12 -1.75 -0.68
CA ILE A 132 0.45 -1.77 0.62
C ILE A 132 -0.98 -2.26 0.42
N GLY A 133 -1.40 -3.21 1.23
CA GLY A 133 -2.78 -3.68 1.26
C GLY A 133 -3.12 -4.36 2.58
N HIS A 134 -4.39 -4.68 2.77
CA HIS A 134 -4.86 -5.41 3.94
C HIS A 134 -5.11 -6.87 3.56
N ASN A 135 -4.32 -7.80 4.10
CA ASN A 135 -4.31 -9.22 3.68
C ASN A 135 -3.80 -9.47 2.23
N VAL A 136 -3.15 -8.47 1.64
CA VAL A 136 -2.64 -8.47 0.26
C VAL A 136 -1.76 -9.68 -0.07
N ARG A 137 -0.96 -10.19 0.88
CA ARG A 137 -0.05 -11.33 0.62
C ARG A 137 -0.79 -12.66 0.48
N LYS A 138 -1.94 -12.80 1.14
CA LYS A 138 -2.73 -14.05 1.13
C LYS A 138 -3.93 -13.98 0.18
N PHE A 139 -4.39 -12.77 -0.16
CA PHE A 139 -5.54 -12.56 -1.02
C PHE A 139 -5.14 -11.87 -2.33
N ASP A 140 -5.04 -10.54 -2.34
CA ASP A 140 -4.98 -9.71 -3.54
C ASP A 140 -3.84 -10.11 -4.48
N ALA A 141 -2.60 -10.17 -3.99
CA ALA A 141 -1.44 -10.47 -4.83
C ALA A 141 -1.53 -11.85 -5.47
N ARG A 142 -2.08 -12.84 -4.75
CA ARG A 142 -2.25 -14.21 -5.27
C ARG A 142 -3.37 -14.28 -6.31
N LYS A 143 -4.48 -13.58 -6.04
CA LYS A 143 -5.63 -13.48 -6.95
C LYS A 143 -5.21 -12.77 -8.23
N LEU A 144 -4.56 -11.61 -8.12
CA LEU A 144 -4.05 -10.85 -9.25
C LEU A 144 -3.07 -11.67 -10.09
N ASN A 145 -2.07 -12.31 -9.48
CA ASN A 145 -1.12 -13.15 -10.24
C ASN A 145 -1.80 -14.28 -11.02
N ALA A 146 -2.79 -14.95 -10.42
CA ALA A 146 -3.56 -15.98 -11.12
C ALA A 146 -4.32 -15.39 -12.32
N ARG A 147 -4.95 -14.22 -12.16
CA ARG A 147 -5.68 -13.56 -13.27
C ARG A 147 -4.76 -12.93 -14.30
N PHE A 148 -3.53 -12.53 -13.95
CA PHE A 148 -2.52 -12.10 -14.91
C PHE A 148 -2.17 -13.23 -15.86
N ILE A 149 -1.93 -14.44 -15.35
CA ILE A 149 -1.72 -15.63 -16.18
C ILE A 149 -2.91 -15.89 -17.10
N VAL A 150 -4.14 -15.90 -16.56
CA VAL A 150 -5.36 -16.12 -17.34
C VAL A 150 -5.53 -15.09 -18.46
N ASN A 151 -5.07 -13.86 -18.25
CA ASN A 151 -5.17 -12.77 -19.22
C ASN A 151 -3.88 -12.56 -20.04
N ALA A 152 -2.97 -13.54 -20.05
CA ALA A 152 -1.70 -13.50 -20.78
C ALA A 152 -0.83 -12.26 -20.47
N LEU A 153 -0.86 -11.81 -19.21
CA LEU A 153 0.00 -10.76 -18.70
C LEU A 153 1.22 -11.37 -18.00
N PRO A 154 2.43 -10.86 -18.26
CA PRO A 154 3.63 -11.33 -17.57
C PRO A 154 3.55 -10.99 -16.07
N PRO A 155 4.40 -11.59 -15.22
CA PRO A 155 4.56 -11.06 -13.87
C PRO A 155 4.97 -9.57 -13.95
N PRO A 156 4.42 -8.71 -13.08
CA PRO A 156 4.89 -7.33 -12.97
C PRO A 156 6.33 -7.29 -12.45
N MET A 157 6.98 -6.13 -12.61
CA MET A 157 8.30 -5.89 -12.03
C MET A 157 8.36 -6.16 -10.52
N PRO A 158 9.53 -6.56 -9.97
CA PRO A 158 9.65 -6.91 -8.56
C PRO A 158 9.28 -5.75 -7.62
N TYR A 159 8.50 -6.05 -6.58
CA TYR A 159 8.09 -5.09 -5.56
C TYR A 159 8.16 -5.69 -4.16
N GLN A 160 8.29 -4.83 -3.15
CA GLN A 160 8.13 -5.19 -1.75
C GLN A 160 6.66 -5.07 -1.33
N VAL A 161 6.27 -5.77 -0.26
CA VAL A 161 4.87 -5.78 0.19
C VAL A 161 4.77 -5.45 1.67
N ILE A 162 3.87 -4.53 2.01
CA ILE A 162 3.45 -4.25 3.38
C ILE A 162 2.00 -4.72 3.53
N ASP A 163 1.81 -5.75 4.35
CA ASP A 163 0.49 -6.32 4.63
C ASP A 163 0.02 -5.85 6.01
N THR A 164 -0.94 -4.91 6.03
CA THR A 164 -1.39 -4.29 7.28
C THR A 164 -2.12 -5.26 8.21
N LEU A 165 -2.72 -6.33 7.67
CA LEU A 165 -3.30 -7.39 8.50
C LEU A 165 -2.21 -8.13 9.27
N GLN A 166 -1.13 -8.52 8.58
CA GLN A 166 -0.01 -9.21 9.22
C GLN A 166 0.72 -8.32 10.22
N VAL A 167 0.90 -7.04 9.89
CA VAL A 167 1.45 -6.05 10.82
C VAL A 167 0.56 -5.97 12.06
N SER A 168 -0.76 -5.84 11.88
CA SER A 168 -1.72 -5.75 12.97
C SER A 168 -1.65 -6.98 13.90
N GLN A 169 -1.66 -8.18 13.32
CA GLN A 169 -1.60 -9.45 14.06
C GLN A 169 -0.27 -9.69 14.78
N ARG A 170 0.84 -9.23 14.20
CA ARG A 170 2.18 -9.45 14.77
C ARG A 170 2.47 -8.54 15.96
N HIS A 171 1.98 -7.30 15.91
CA HIS A 171 2.42 -6.25 16.82
C HIS A 171 1.38 -5.88 17.88
N PHE A 172 0.12 -6.26 17.71
CA PHE A 172 -0.97 -5.79 18.55
C PHE A 172 -1.96 -6.90 18.88
N ALA A 173 -2.64 -6.77 20.02
CA ALA A 173 -3.67 -7.69 20.49
C ALA A 173 -5.07 -7.05 20.40
N PHE A 174 -5.45 -6.56 19.23
CA PHE A 174 -6.81 -6.02 19.01
C PHE A 174 -7.84 -7.15 19.01
N SER A 175 -9.08 -6.86 19.43
CA SER A 175 -10.15 -7.88 19.47
C SER A 175 -10.51 -8.43 18.08
N SER A 176 -10.23 -7.66 17.02
CA SER A 176 -10.32 -8.11 15.63
C SER A 176 -9.31 -7.33 14.79
N HIS A 177 -8.73 -8.01 13.81
CA HIS A 177 -7.77 -7.41 12.87
C HIS A 177 -8.39 -7.08 11.52
N LYS A 178 -9.71 -7.27 11.35
CA LYS A 178 -10.41 -6.87 10.12
C LYS A 178 -10.29 -5.35 9.94
N GLN A 179 -9.96 -4.89 8.74
CA GLN A 179 -9.83 -3.46 8.44
C GLN A 179 -11.02 -2.62 8.90
N ALA A 180 -12.25 -3.06 8.65
CA ALA A 180 -13.47 -2.36 9.09
C ALA A 180 -13.54 -2.16 10.62
N TYR A 181 -13.10 -3.18 11.38
CA TYR A 181 -13.03 -3.10 12.83
C TYR A 181 -11.95 -2.12 13.28
N LEU A 182 -10.75 -2.22 12.70
CA LEU A 182 -9.64 -1.31 13.02
C LEU A 182 -9.97 0.14 12.67
N ALA A 183 -10.63 0.37 11.53
CA ALA A 183 -11.09 1.68 11.11
C ALA A 183 -12.04 2.30 12.15
N LYS A 184 -13.03 1.52 12.61
CA LYS A 184 -13.93 1.95 13.69
C LYS A 184 -13.18 2.17 15.01
N PHE A 185 -12.28 1.26 15.37
CA PHE A 185 -11.52 1.31 16.62
C PHE A 185 -10.65 2.57 16.73
N PHE A 186 -10.05 2.98 15.61
CA PHE A 186 -9.18 4.16 15.53
C PHE A 186 -9.89 5.44 15.07
N ASN A 187 -11.22 5.40 14.89
CA ASN A 187 -12.01 6.51 14.37
C ASN A 187 -11.47 7.06 13.02
N LEU A 188 -11.09 6.14 12.12
CA LEU A 188 -10.65 6.44 10.75
C LEU A 188 -11.87 6.71 9.85
N THR A 189 -11.62 7.29 8.68
CA THR A 189 -12.64 7.48 7.64
C THR A 189 -13.43 6.19 7.43
N HIS A 190 -14.75 6.27 7.65
CA HIS A 190 -15.62 5.10 7.71
C HIS A 190 -15.72 4.38 6.37
N LYS A 191 -15.57 3.05 6.44
CA LYS A 191 -15.86 2.12 5.36
C LYS A 191 -17.36 2.13 5.07
N ILE A 192 -17.73 2.13 3.79
CA ILE A 192 -19.12 1.91 3.35
C ILE A 192 -19.53 0.50 3.78
N GLU A 193 -20.60 0.36 4.55
CA GLU A 193 -21.10 -0.97 4.90
C GLU A 193 -21.69 -1.67 3.67
N THR A 194 -21.45 -2.97 3.57
CA THR A 194 -21.97 -3.79 2.47
C THR A 194 -22.34 -5.17 2.98
N ASN A 195 -23.13 -5.89 2.18
CA ASN A 195 -23.50 -7.27 2.43
C ASN A 195 -23.37 -8.09 1.14
N PHE A 196 -23.43 -9.41 1.27
CA PHE A 196 -23.26 -10.32 0.13
C PHE A 196 -24.25 -10.10 -1.02
N GLY A 197 -25.38 -9.42 -0.77
CA GLY A 197 -26.33 -9.00 -1.79
C GLY A 197 -25.70 -8.13 -2.88
N LEU A 198 -24.72 -7.29 -2.54
CA LEU A 198 -24.01 -6.45 -3.51
C LEU A 198 -23.29 -7.30 -4.56
N TRP A 199 -22.56 -8.33 -4.13
CA TRP A 199 -21.86 -9.26 -5.02
C TRP A 199 -22.85 -10.01 -5.93
N ARG A 200 -23.99 -10.46 -5.39
CA ARG A 200 -25.03 -11.11 -6.20
C ARG A 200 -25.54 -10.22 -7.33
N ARG A 201 -25.78 -8.93 -7.07
CA ARG A 201 -26.20 -7.98 -8.11
C ARG A 201 -25.07 -7.71 -9.12
N CYS A 202 -23.83 -7.61 -8.66
CA CYS A 202 -22.69 -7.40 -9.56
C CYS A 202 -22.54 -8.54 -10.57
N ILE A 203 -22.65 -9.80 -10.11
CA ILE A 203 -22.47 -10.96 -10.98
C ILE A 203 -23.60 -11.17 -11.99
N THR A 204 -24.76 -10.55 -11.78
CA THR A 204 -25.86 -10.49 -12.74
C THR A 204 -25.77 -9.30 -13.70
N GLY A 205 -24.67 -8.53 -13.64
CA GLY A 205 -24.42 -7.39 -14.54
C GLY A 205 -25.18 -6.11 -14.19
N ASP A 206 -25.65 -5.96 -12.95
CA ASP A 206 -26.28 -4.71 -12.51
C ASP A 206 -25.23 -3.58 -12.48
N LYS A 207 -25.37 -2.62 -13.40
CA LYS A 207 -24.48 -1.47 -13.52
C LYS A 207 -24.44 -0.60 -12.27
N THR A 208 -25.56 -0.45 -11.58
CA THR A 208 -25.63 0.35 -10.35
C THR A 208 -24.87 -0.34 -9.23
N ALA A 209 -25.03 -1.67 -9.10
CA ALA A 209 -24.28 -2.47 -8.14
C ALA A 209 -22.76 -2.46 -8.42
N LEU A 210 -22.35 -2.53 -9.69
CA LEU A 210 -20.93 -2.43 -10.06
C LEU A 210 -20.34 -1.07 -9.67
N ASN A 211 -21.08 0.02 -9.89
CA ASN A 211 -20.66 1.36 -9.45
C ASN A 211 -20.61 1.50 -7.92
N GLU A 212 -21.56 0.88 -7.22
CA GLU A 212 -21.58 0.83 -5.75
C GLU A 212 -20.37 0.05 -5.21
N MET A 213 -20.06 -1.10 -5.80
CA MET A 213 -18.87 -1.89 -5.48
C MET A 213 -17.57 -1.10 -5.70
N LEU A 214 -17.48 -0.35 -6.80
CA LEU A 214 -16.33 0.50 -7.08
C LEU A 214 -16.16 1.60 -6.01
N ARG A 215 -17.26 2.26 -5.60
CA ARG A 215 -17.22 3.29 -4.54
C ARG A 215 -16.81 2.70 -3.19
N TYR A 216 -17.33 1.51 -2.88
CA TYR A 216 -16.98 0.76 -1.69
C TYR A 216 -15.46 0.46 -1.65
N ASN A 217 -14.91 -0.09 -2.73
CA ASN A 217 -13.48 -0.41 -2.86
C ASN A 217 -12.60 0.87 -2.76
N GLN A 218 -13.02 1.97 -3.41
CA GLN A 218 -12.33 3.26 -3.25
C GLN A 218 -12.32 3.75 -1.78
N GLY A 219 -13.39 3.49 -1.03
CA GLY A 219 -13.46 3.78 0.40
C GLY A 219 -12.43 2.96 1.20
N ASP A 220 -12.30 1.67 0.88
CA ASP A 220 -11.32 0.78 1.52
C ASP A 220 -9.89 1.26 1.33
N VAL A 221 -9.51 1.74 0.14
CA VAL A 221 -8.16 2.27 -0.09
C VAL A 221 -7.88 3.56 0.71
N ARG A 222 -8.89 4.43 0.92
CA ARG A 222 -8.73 5.61 1.80
C ARG A 222 -8.43 5.20 3.22
N THR A 223 -9.26 4.31 3.76
CA THR A 223 -9.11 3.80 5.13
C THR A 223 -7.79 3.03 5.31
N LEU A 224 -7.37 2.29 4.28
CA LEU A 224 -6.10 1.56 4.26
C LEU A 224 -4.91 2.50 4.42
N GLU A 225 -4.93 3.67 3.77
CA GLU A 225 -3.86 4.67 3.90
C GLU A 225 -3.75 5.19 5.33
N GLU A 226 -4.86 5.63 5.91
CA GLU A 226 -4.89 6.13 7.29
C GLU A 226 -4.40 5.06 8.28
N LEU A 227 -4.86 3.83 8.09
CA LEU A 227 -4.43 2.69 8.90
C LEU A 227 -2.93 2.43 8.73
N TYR A 228 -2.42 2.41 7.49
CA TYR A 228 -1.00 2.21 7.25
C TYR A 228 -0.16 3.30 7.91
N VAL A 229 -0.51 4.58 7.75
CA VAL A 229 0.23 5.70 8.33
C VAL A 229 0.30 5.59 9.85
N MET A 230 -0.79 5.16 10.49
CA MET A 230 -0.85 4.93 11.93
C MET A 230 0.01 3.75 12.39
N LEU A 231 0.01 2.64 11.65
CA LEU A 231 0.76 1.44 12.00
C LEU A 231 2.25 1.53 11.63
N ARG A 232 2.60 2.30 10.59
CA ARG A 232 3.95 2.44 10.00
C ARG A 232 5.08 2.62 11.02
N PRO A 233 4.93 3.42 12.10
CA PRO A 233 5.98 3.60 13.11
C PRO A 233 6.34 2.31 13.88
N TRP A 234 5.41 1.37 13.95
CA TRP A 234 5.54 0.11 14.69
C TRP A 234 6.07 -1.04 13.84
N ILE A 235 6.13 -0.86 12.51
CA ILE A 235 6.58 -1.89 11.57
C ILE A 235 8.08 -2.09 11.73
N LYS A 236 8.46 -3.24 12.30
CA LYS A 236 9.84 -3.73 12.29
C LYS A 236 10.16 -4.30 10.91
N SER A 237 11.35 -3.99 10.39
CA SER A 237 11.77 -4.40 9.03
C SER A 237 10.87 -3.83 7.92
N HIS A 238 10.49 -2.56 8.04
CA HIS A 238 9.85 -1.84 6.96
C HIS A 238 10.78 -1.80 5.73
N PRO A 239 10.25 -1.87 4.49
CA PRO A 239 10.96 -1.47 3.28
C PRO A 239 11.80 -0.22 3.53
N ASN A 240 13.12 -0.29 3.31
CA ASN A 240 13.97 0.85 3.65
C ASN A 240 13.75 1.98 2.64
N MET A 241 12.96 2.97 3.02
CA MET A 241 12.63 4.12 2.18
C MET A 241 13.88 4.89 1.76
N GLY A 242 14.94 4.87 2.57
CA GLY A 242 16.23 5.50 2.24
C GLY A 242 16.97 4.87 1.07
N LEU A 243 16.55 3.71 0.55
CA LEU A 243 17.08 3.15 -0.70
C LEU A 243 16.49 3.81 -1.95
N TYR A 244 15.43 4.57 -1.79
CA TYR A 244 14.67 5.21 -2.87
C TYR A 244 14.64 6.73 -2.72
N VAL A 245 15.28 7.26 -1.67
CA VAL A 245 15.45 8.69 -1.44
C VAL A 245 16.87 9.03 -1.82
N ASP A 246 17.04 9.91 -2.80
CA ASP A 246 18.33 10.53 -3.04
C ASP A 246 18.60 11.55 -1.91
N SER A 247 19.48 11.19 -0.98
CA SER A 247 19.82 12.05 0.15
C SER A 247 21.24 11.79 0.62
N ASP A 248 22.01 12.87 0.75
CA ASP A 248 23.33 12.86 1.38
C ASP A 248 23.28 12.76 2.92
N SER A 249 22.08 12.61 3.49
CA SER A 249 21.84 12.66 4.93
C SER A 249 21.19 11.38 5.46
N GLU A 250 21.32 11.15 6.77
CA GLU A 250 20.64 10.03 7.43
C GLU A 250 19.11 10.23 7.41
N VAL A 251 18.39 9.33 6.75
CA VAL A 251 16.93 9.36 6.66
C VAL A 251 16.27 8.19 7.40
N CYS A 252 15.02 8.40 7.80
CA CYS A 252 14.20 7.38 8.44
C CYS A 252 13.88 6.24 7.44
N PRO A 253 14.17 4.98 7.77
CA PRO A 253 13.89 3.86 6.87
C PRO A 253 12.39 3.62 6.67
N ASN A 254 11.52 4.13 7.55
CA ASN A 254 10.07 3.90 7.45
C ASN A 254 9.36 4.98 6.62
N CYS A 255 9.88 6.21 6.58
CA CYS A 255 9.18 7.33 5.92
C CYS A 255 10.05 8.21 5.01
N GLY A 256 11.37 7.98 4.95
CA GLY A 256 12.30 8.79 4.16
C GLY A 256 12.60 10.18 4.73
N GLY A 257 12.08 10.53 5.92
CA GLY A 257 12.30 11.85 6.51
C GLY A 257 13.65 11.98 7.22
N SER A 258 14.31 13.13 7.08
CA SER A 258 15.62 13.45 7.67
C SER A 258 15.56 13.94 9.12
N GLU A 259 14.36 14.19 9.65
CA GLU A 259 14.18 14.69 11.01
C GLU A 259 14.29 13.56 12.05
N LEU A 260 15.54 13.27 12.40
CA LEU A 260 15.92 12.20 13.31
C LEU A 260 16.35 12.76 14.67
N ASN A 261 15.57 12.49 15.71
CA ASN A 261 15.97 12.78 17.09
C ASN A 261 16.80 11.60 17.63
N TRP A 262 18.12 11.72 17.54
CA TRP A 262 19.08 10.72 18.00
C TRP A 262 19.17 10.69 19.53
N LYS A 263 18.77 9.56 20.13
CA LYS A 263 18.85 9.33 21.58
C LYS A 263 18.93 7.85 21.90
N GLY A 264 19.75 7.50 22.88
CA GLY A 264 19.87 6.14 23.40
C GLY A 264 20.72 5.22 22.53
N SER A 265 20.66 3.92 22.82
CA SER A 265 21.32 2.87 22.06
C SER A 265 20.39 1.71 21.80
N TYR A 266 20.46 1.15 20.60
CA TYR A 266 19.86 -0.12 20.25
C TYR A 266 20.90 -1.23 20.32
N TYR A 267 20.51 -2.36 20.92
CA TYR A 267 21.38 -3.50 21.12
C TYR A 267 20.88 -4.72 20.34
N THR A 268 21.83 -5.43 19.77
CA THR A 268 21.67 -6.80 19.25
C THR A 268 22.59 -7.71 20.06
N PRO A 269 22.45 -9.04 19.98
CA PRO A 269 23.36 -9.95 20.69
C PRO A 269 24.85 -9.64 20.46
N ALA A 270 25.21 -9.17 19.25
CA ALA A 270 26.59 -8.92 18.84
C ALA A 270 26.90 -7.44 18.54
N GLY A 271 26.10 -6.46 19.01
CA GLY A 271 26.35 -5.08 18.61
C GLY A 271 25.54 -4.01 19.32
N LYS A 272 26.14 -2.82 19.41
CA LYS A 272 25.55 -1.58 19.91
C LYS A 272 25.45 -0.55 18.77
N TYR A 273 24.32 0.13 18.66
CA TYR A 273 24.03 1.11 17.61
C TYR A 273 23.40 2.35 18.22
N ARG A 274 23.69 3.54 17.69
CA ARG A 274 22.91 4.74 18.03
C ARG A 274 21.48 4.54 17.57
N SER A 275 20.50 4.90 18.40
CA SER A 275 19.08 4.87 18.06
C SER A 275 18.52 6.27 17.87
N PHE A 276 17.43 6.37 17.12
CA PHE A 276 16.68 7.61 16.94
C PHE A 276 15.18 7.38 16.98
N ARG A 277 14.44 8.45 17.22
CA ARG A 277 13.01 8.56 16.92
C ARG A 277 12.82 9.59 15.82
N CYS A 278 12.17 9.19 14.73
CA CYS A 278 11.79 10.10 13.64
C CYS A 278 10.55 10.92 14.03
N ARG A 279 10.36 12.08 13.39
CA ARG A 279 9.09 12.85 13.46
C ARG A 279 7.86 11.98 13.18
N CYS A 280 7.95 11.00 12.28
CA CYS A 280 6.84 10.08 12.00
C CYS A 280 6.53 9.10 13.16
N GLY A 281 7.31 9.12 14.25
CA GLY A 281 7.17 8.25 15.41
C GLY A 281 7.98 6.96 15.34
N ALA A 282 8.51 6.60 14.16
CA ALA A 282 9.27 5.36 13.98
C ALA A 282 10.57 5.40 14.79
N ILE A 283 10.93 4.26 15.37
CA ILE A 283 12.21 4.07 16.03
C ILE A 283 13.15 3.36 15.06
N GLY A 284 14.32 3.96 14.84
CA GLY A 284 15.36 3.40 13.99
C GLY A 284 16.72 3.38 14.66
N ARG A 285 17.72 2.91 13.92
CA ARG A 285 19.11 2.87 14.38
C ARG A 285 20.07 3.16 13.24
N SER A 286 21.26 3.60 13.61
CA SER A 286 22.42 3.68 12.71
C SER A 286 22.75 2.31 12.11
N ARG A 287 23.21 2.32 10.85
CA ARG A 287 23.68 1.12 10.14
C ARG A 287 24.99 0.59 10.76
N LEU A 288 25.91 1.50 11.05
CA LEU A 288 27.22 1.18 11.61
C LEU A 288 27.16 1.01 13.12
N SER A 289 27.90 0.03 13.64
CA SER A 289 27.97 -0.18 15.09
C SER A 289 28.78 0.93 15.75
N GLY A 290 28.30 1.38 16.91
CA GLY A 290 29.01 2.28 17.81
C GLY A 290 30.00 1.59 18.74
N LEU A 291 30.22 0.27 18.61
CA LEU A 291 31.33 -0.41 19.30
C LEU A 291 32.64 -0.12 18.58
N ASP A 292 33.70 0.15 19.34
CA ASP A 292 35.06 0.24 18.80
C ASP A 292 35.67 -1.17 18.54
N LYS A 293 36.90 -1.20 18.02
CA LYS A 293 37.58 -2.43 17.63
C LYS A 293 37.85 -3.35 18.82
N GLU A 294 38.26 -2.81 19.96
CA GLU A 294 38.60 -3.59 21.16
C GLU A 294 37.33 -4.11 21.84
N GLN A 295 36.29 -3.29 21.93
CA GLN A 295 34.97 -3.69 22.42
C GLN A 295 34.40 -4.85 21.59
N ARG A 296 34.56 -4.82 20.26
CA ARG A 296 34.13 -5.92 19.38
C ARG A 296 34.93 -7.20 19.62
N LYS A 297 36.25 -7.09 19.82
CA LYS A 297 37.14 -8.24 20.07
C LYS A 297 36.80 -8.96 21.38
N ASN A 298 36.40 -8.19 22.40
CA ASN A 298 36.08 -8.72 23.73
C ASN A 298 34.61 -9.15 23.89
N LEU A 299 33.77 -8.97 22.86
CA LEU A 299 32.36 -9.31 22.92
C LEU A 299 32.14 -10.81 22.73
N THR A 300 31.50 -11.45 23.71
CA THR A 300 31.05 -12.85 23.62
C THR A 300 29.54 -12.91 23.37
N ILE A 301 29.07 -13.98 22.72
CA ILE A 301 27.64 -14.17 22.37
C ILE A 301 27.19 -15.60 22.73
N SER A 302 25.92 -15.76 23.07
CA SER A 302 25.32 -17.09 23.26
C SER A 302 25.21 -17.85 21.93
N ILE A 303 25.13 -19.18 22.00
CA ILE A 303 24.84 -20.03 20.83
C ILE A 303 23.49 -19.65 20.19
N ALA A 304 23.42 -19.73 18.85
CA ALA A 304 22.21 -19.39 18.11
C ALA A 304 21.04 -20.33 18.50
N ARG A 305 19.82 -19.79 18.52
CA ARG A 305 18.58 -20.57 18.61
C ARG A 305 18.18 -21.12 17.26
#